data_AF-A0A7S0S6Q5-F1
#
_entry.id   AF-A0A7S0S6Q5-F1
#
_cell.length_a   1.000
_cell.length_b   1.000
_cell.length_c   1.000
_cell.angle_alpha   90.00
_cell.angle_beta   90.00
_cell.angle_gamma   90.00
#
_symmetry.space_group_name_H-M   'P 1'
#
loop_
_entity.id
_entity.type
_entity.pdbx_description
1 polymer ?
#
loop_
_entity_poly.entity_id
_entity_poly.type
_entity_poly.pdbx_seq_one_letter_code
_entity_poly.pdbx_strand_id
1 'polypeptide(L)'
;PGQATGRSINLLHLGSGVSISSSGRPRLWNLELAPSDNATAPPTASVVEVGAEGGPSPWLFHANAYQRLQVEEVPGNSSAHREAVAAQYPAPTTAAEVLTLLGDTSDADWPIFRGGGGADVGSFTAMTVLMDASPGPAMGPTTFVYHGNPRDPASLVLALDMRTLTPRSAHGADKLPLSGCGRTLGSAC
;
A
#
# COMPACT_ATOMS: atom_id res chain seq x y z
N PRO A 1 -20.37 -8.57 -0.05
CA PRO A 1 -19.23 -7.78 0.48
C PRO A 1 -19.72 -6.43 0.98
N GLY A 2 -19.21 -5.98 2.13
CA GLY A 2 -19.65 -4.74 2.77
C GLY A 2 -18.50 -3.83 3.17
N GLN A 3 -18.71 -3.12 4.27
CA GLN A 3 -17.76 -2.30 4.97
C GLN A 3 -17.60 -2.85 6.39
N ALA A 4 -16.38 -3.27 6.70
CA ALA A 4 -15.94 -3.74 7.99
C ALA A 4 -16.22 -2.69 9.06
N THR A 5 -16.84 -3.13 10.15
CA THR A 5 -17.05 -2.34 11.37
C THR A 5 -15.78 -2.22 12.22
N GLY A 6 -14.77 -3.05 11.94
CA GLY A 6 -13.49 -3.10 12.61
C GLY A 6 -12.35 -2.45 11.80
N ARG A 7 -11.15 -3.04 11.87
CA ARG A 7 -9.93 -2.44 11.29
C ARG A 7 -9.12 -3.47 10.49
N SER A 8 -8.58 -3.02 9.37
CA SER A 8 -7.47 -3.67 8.68
C SER A 8 -6.19 -2.89 8.97
N ILE A 9 -5.16 -3.56 9.48
CA ILE A 9 -3.90 -2.95 9.91
C ILE A 9 -2.75 -3.66 9.21
N ASN A 10 -1.87 -2.88 8.59
CA ASN A 10 -0.61 -3.38 8.06
C ASN A 10 0.52 -3.06 9.04
N LEU A 11 1.24 -4.09 9.49
CA LEU A 11 2.43 -3.95 10.33
C LEU A 11 3.67 -4.24 9.47
N LEU A 12 4.52 -3.24 9.30
CA LEU A 12 5.79 -3.35 8.59
C LEU A 12 6.94 -3.37 9.60
N HIS A 13 7.72 -4.44 9.61
CA HIS A 13 8.96 -4.54 10.37
C HIS A 13 10.14 -4.39 9.42
N LEU A 14 10.91 -3.31 9.54
CA LEU A 14 12.03 -2.98 8.63
C LEU A 14 13.30 -3.82 8.86
N GLY A 15 13.36 -4.57 9.95
CA GLY A 15 14.55 -5.27 10.41
C GLY A 15 15.45 -4.32 11.18
N SER A 16 15.82 -4.69 12.41
CA SER A 16 16.85 -3.96 13.17
C SER A 16 18.20 -4.65 12.96
N GLY A 17 19.29 -3.88 13.04
CA GLY A 17 20.64 -4.40 13.26
C GLY A 17 20.81 -5.16 14.59
N VAL A 18 19.72 -5.46 15.30
CA VAL A 18 19.66 -6.30 16.51
C VAL A 18 18.50 -7.29 16.33
N SER A 19 18.67 -8.19 15.36
CA SER A 19 18.02 -9.49 15.16
C SER A 19 16.68 -9.76 15.87
N ILE A 20 15.56 -9.75 15.11
CA ILE A 20 14.46 -10.74 15.23
C ILE A 20 13.92 -11.12 13.81
N SER A 21 14.82 -11.19 12.82
CA SER A 21 14.55 -11.80 11.52
C SER A 21 15.85 -12.41 11.02
N SER A 22 15.90 -13.73 10.89
CA SER A 22 17.08 -14.47 10.41
C SER A 22 17.46 -14.11 8.97
N SER A 23 16.59 -13.41 8.23
CA SER A 23 16.81 -13.04 6.82
C SER A 23 17.32 -11.61 6.61
N GLY A 24 17.24 -10.73 7.63
CA GLY A 24 17.56 -9.30 7.47
C GLY A 24 16.64 -8.54 6.50
N ARG A 25 15.59 -9.16 5.98
CA ARG A 25 14.62 -8.54 5.07
C ARG A 25 13.44 -7.93 5.84
N PRO A 26 12.84 -6.84 5.33
CA PRO A 26 11.58 -6.35 5.86
C PRO A 26 10.49 -7.42 5.83
N ARG A 27 9.58 -7.39 6.80
CA ARG A 27 8.43 -8.30 6.91
C ARG A 27 7.15 -7.50 7.04
N LEU A 28 6.09 -7.98 6.41
CA LEU A 28 4.78 -7.34 6.38
C LEU A 28 3.71 -8.30 6.90
N TRP A 29 2.90 -7.85 7.85
CA TRP A 29 1.70 -8.56 8.29
C TRP A 29 0.47 -7.72 8.04
N ASN A 30 -0.59 -8.35 7.55
CA ASN A 30 -1.92 -7.77 7.53
C ASN A 30 -2.78 -8.41 8.62
N LEU A 31 -3.42 -7.57 9.41
CA LEU A 31 -4.26 -7.93 10.52
C LEU A 31 -5.68 -7.43 10.24
N GLU A 32 -6.66 -8.32 10.23
CA GLU A 32 -8.07 -7.97 10.29
C GLU A 32 -8.56 -8.16 11.72
N LEU A 33 -9.19 -7.13 12.28
CA LEU A 33 -9.70 -7.11 13.64
C LEU A 33 -11.18 -6.76 13.61
N ALA A 34 -12.03 -7.65 14.11
CA ALA A 34 -13.45 -7.43 14.29
C ALA A 34 -13.78 -7.21 15.78
N PRO A 35 -14.76 -6.34 16.09
CA PRO A 35 -15.27 -6.22 17.45
C PRO A 35 -15.84 -7.57 17.92
N SER A 36 -15.90 -7.75 19.23
CA SER A 36 -16.55 -8.92 19.81
C SER A 36 -18.07 -8.76 19.77
N ASP A 37 -18.79 -9.84 19.46
CA ASP A 37 -20.25 -9.91 19.44
C ASP A 37 -20.86 -9.76 20.85
N ASN A 38 -20.03 -9.88 21.90
CA ASN A 38 -20.42 -9.58 23.28
C ASN A 38 -19.28 -8.94 24.08
N ALA A 39 -19.61 -8.11 25.07
CA ALA A 39 -18.64 -7.30 25.82
C ALA A 39 -17.58 -8.10 26.61
N THR A 40 -17.75 -9.41 26.72
CA THR A 40 -16.90 -10.31 27.52
C THR A 40 -15.99 -11.21 26.70
N ALA A 41 -16.28 -11.42 25.41
CA ALA A 41 -15.43 -12.21 24.53
C ALA A 41 -14.32 -11.35 23.91
N PRO A 42 -13.14 -11.95 23.63
CA PRO A 42 -12.06 -11.25 22.95
C PRO A 42 -12.47 -10.87 21.52
N PRO A 43 -11.89 -9.80 20.96
CA PRO A 43 -12.09 -9.46 19.55
C PRO A 43 -11.62 -10.60 18.65
N THR A 44 -12.30 -10.77 17.52
CA THR A 44 -11.90 -11.77 16.53
C THR A 44 -10.81 -11.17 15.64
N ALA A 45 -9.74 -11.94 15.40
CA ALA A 45 -8.58 -11.46 14.66
C ALA A 45 -8.11 -12.48 13.62
N SER A 46 -7.70 -12.00 12.45
CA SER A 46 -6.95 -12.76 11.45
C SER A 46 -5.61 -12.09 11.22
N VAL A 47 -4.51 -12.85 11.34
CA VAL A 47 -3.16 -12.34 11.12
C VAL A 47 -2.51 -13.17 10.02
N VAL A 48 -2.04 -12.49 8.97
CA VAL A 48 -1.34 -13.13 7.85
C VAL A 48 -0.05 -12.38 7.57
N GLU A 49 1.05 -13.11 7.46
CA GLU A 49 2.29 -12.58 6.90
C GLU A 49 2.21 -12.57 5.37
N VAL A 50 2.39 -11.40 4.78
CA VAL A 50 2.37 -11.20 3.34
C VAL A 50 3.74 -11.56 2.77
N GLY A 51 3.77 -12.39 1.73
CA GLY A 51 5.02 -12.82 1.10
C GLY A 51 5.85 -13.82 1.89
N ALA A 52 5.29 -14.48 2.91
CA ALA A 52 5.92 -15.62 3.55
C ALA A 52 6.12 -16.77 2.56
N GLU A 53 7.24 -17.50 2.68
CA GLU A 53 7.50 -18.70 1.87
C GLU A 53 6.42 -19.77 2.14
N GLY A 54 5.80 -20.28 1.07
CA GLY A 54 4.63 -21.17 1.19
C GLY A 54 3.34 -20.49 1.65
N GLY A 55 3.35 -19.15 1.78
CA GLY A 55 2.19 -18.34 2.15
C GLY A 55 1.20 -18.14 1.00
N PRO A 56 0.01 -17.56 1.29
CA PRO A 56 -1.11 -17.51 0.36
C PRO A 56 -0.90 -16.57 -0.84
N SER A 57 -0.06 -15.53 -0.70
CA SER A 57 0.21 -14.58 -1.78
C SER A 57 1.50 -13.77 -1.51
N PRO A 58 2.28 -13.43 -2.55
CA PRO A 58 3.43 -12.52 -2.42
C PRO A 58 3.03 -11.05 -2.21
N TRP A 59 1.76 -10.71 -2.39
CA TRP A 59 1.25 -9.34 -2.25
C TRP A 59 -0.19 -9.34 -1.73
N LEU A 60 -0.67 -8.19 -1.27
CA LEU A 60 -2.02 -8.02 -0.77
C LEU A 60 -2.56 -6.65 -1.19
N PHE A 61 -3.81 -6.64 -1.66
CA PHE A 61 -4.62 -5.43 -1.74
C PHE A 61 -5.82 -5.60 -0.79
N HIS A 62 -6.10 -4.58 0.02
CA HIS A 62 -7.16 -4.61 1.02
C HIS A 62 -7.95 -3.29 0.97
N ALA A 63 -9.28 -3.39 0.83
CA ALA A 63 -10.15 -2.23 0.83
C ALA A 63 -10.82 -2.06 2.21
N ASN A 64 -12.14 -1.88 2.25
CA ASN A 64 -12.87 -1.67 3.50
C ASN A 64 -13.69 -2.90 3.92
N ALA A 65 -13.59 -4.05 3.25
CA ALA A 65 -14.26 -5.29 3.64
C ALA A 65 -13.27 -6.26 4.31
N TYR A 66 -13.76 -7.13 5.19
CA TYR A 66 -12.99 -8.28 5.66
C TYR A 66 -12.82 -9.29 4.52
N GLN A 67 -11.58 -9.72 4.29
CA GLN A 67 -11.26 -10.74 3.29
C GLN A 67 -11.14 -12.13 3.92
N ARG A 68 -10.81 -12.20 5.22
CA ARG A 68 -10.52 -13.46 5.92
C ARG A 68 -11.44 -13.70 7.10
N LEU A 69 -11.90 -12.65 7.77
CA LEU A 69 -12.91 -12.78 8.82
C LEU A 69 -14.30 -12.97 8.21
N GLN A 70 -15.04 -13.97 8.69
CA GLN A 70 -16.43 -14.22 8.35
C GLN A 70 -17.34 -13.65 9.44
N VAL A 71 -17.44 -12.33 9.49
CA VAL A 71 -18.27 -11.60 10.46
C VAL A 71 -19.23 -10.67 9.73
N GLU A 72 -20.27 -10.18 10.42
CA GLU A 72 -21.24 -9.26 9.83
C GLU A 72 -20.59 -7.92 9.46
N GLU A 73 -20.94 -7.41 8.28
CA GLU A 73 -20.45 -6.15 7.73
C GLU A 73 -21.61 -5.22 7.40
N VAL A 74 -21.35 -3.91 7.41
CA VAL A 74 -22.31 -2.93 6.90
C VAL A 74 -22.40 -3.08 5.38
N PRO A 75 -23.57 -3.18 4.75
CA PRO A 75 -23.67 -3.28 3.30
C PRO A 75 -22.97 -2.10 2.59
N GLY A 76 -22.15 -2.38 1.58
CA GLY A 76 -21.42 -1.35 0.83
C GLY A 76 -20.68 -1.93 -0.37
N ASN A 77 -20.79 -1.28 -1.52
CA ASN A 77 -20.29 -1.81 -2.79
C ASN A 77 -18.85 -1.36 -3.10
N SER A 78 -18.42 -0.21 -2.59
CA SER A 78 -17.14 0.42 -2.98
C SER A 78 -15.91 -0.45 -2.70
N SER A 79 -15.93 -1.24 -1.62
CA SER A 79 -14.85 -2.18 -1.30
C SER A 79 -14.72 -3.24 -2.38
N ALA A 80 -15.83 -3.89 -2.73
CA ALA A 80 -15.87 -4.97 -3.69
C ALA A 80 -15.41 -4.53 -5.08
N HIS A 81 -15.85 -3.34 -5.52
CA HIS A 81 -15.42 -2.75 -6.77
C HIS A 81 -13.92 -2.48 -6.80
N ARG A 82 -13.38 -1.82 -5.76
CA ARG A 82 -11.94 -1.52 -5.69
C ARG A 82 -11.08 -2.78 -5.62
N GLU A 83 -11.53 -3.81 -4.92
CA GLU A 83 -10.87 -5.11 -4.90
C GLU A 83 -10.93 -5.81 -6.27
N ALA A 84 -12.07 -5.73 -6.97
CA ALA A 84 -12.21 -6.27 -8.32
C ALA A 84 -11.34 -5.53 -9.35
N VAL A 85 -11.16 -4.20 -9.21
CA VAL A 85 -10.21 -3.43 -10.00
C VAL A 85 -8.78 -3.85 -9.68
N ALA A 86 -8.41 -3.92 -8.40
CA ALA A 86 -7.06 -4.32 -8.01
C ALA A 86 -6.69 -5.75 -8.46
N ALA A 87 -7.65 -6.68 -8.45
CA ALA A 87 -7.45 -8.05 -8.92
C ALA A 87 -7.13 -8.16 -10.43
N GLN A 88 -7.37 -7.11 -11.21
CA GLN A 88 -7.00 -7.06 -12.62
C GLN A 88 -5.52 -6.70 -12.83
N TYR A 89 -4.83 -6.22 -11.79
CA TYR A 89 -3.42 -5.88 -11.85
C TYR A 89 -2.54 -7.11 -11.57
N PRO A 90 -1.40 -7.25 -12.26
CA PRO A 90 -0.37 -8.17 -11.81
C PRO A 90 0.17 -7.75 -10.44
N ALA A 91 0.75 -8.70 -9.70
CA ALA A 91 1.44 -8.38 -8.45
C ALA A 91 2.51 -7.31 -8.70
N PRO A 92 2.42 -6.11 -8.08
CA PRO A 92 3.37 -5.04 -8.33
C PRO A 92 4.72 -5.41 -7.74
N THR A 93 5.77 -5.20 -8.54
CA THR A 93 7.17 -5.48 -8.19
C THR A 93 8.00 -4.20 -8.04
N THR A 94 7.46 -3.06 -8.46
CA THR A 94 8.11 -1.75 -8.40
C THR A 94 7.23 -0.69 -7.74
N ALA A 95 7.85 0.36 -7.21
CA ALA A 95 7.16 1.54 -6.70
C ALA A 95 6.22 2.16 -7.74
N ALA A 96 6.65 2.24 -9.00
CA ALA A 96 5.86 2.81 -10.10
C ALA A 96 4.57 2.01 -10.35
N GLU A 97 4.65 0.68 -10.30
CA GLU A 97 3.48 -0.20 -10.45
C GLU A 97 2.51 -0.04 -9.27
N VAL A 98 3.03 0.08 -8.04
CA VAL A 98 2.19 0.36 -6.85
C VAL A 98 1.47 1.70 -7.00
N LEU A 99 2.17 2.76 -7.39
CA LEU A 99 1.55 4.09 -7.59
C LEU A 99 0.56 4.09 -8.75
N THR A 100 0.81 3.29 -9.79
CA THR A 100 -0.13 3.10 -10.91
C THR A 100 -1.42 2.46 -10.43
N LEU A 101 -1.35 1.40 -9.62
CA LEU A 101 -2.52 0.76 -9.01
C LEU A 101 -3.26 1.73 -8.07
N LEU A 102 -2.55 2.40 -7.15
CA LEU A 102 -3.15 3.30 -6.16
C LEU A 102 -3.74 4.57 -6.77
N GLY A 103 -3.28 4.95 -7.97
CA GLY A 103 -3.81 6.06 -8.75
C GLY A 103 -4.94 5.68 -9.71
N ASP A 104 -5.45 4.45 -9.65
CA ASP A 104 -6.46 3.96 -10.60
C ASP A 104 -7.81 4.65 -10.46
N THR A 105 -8.33 5.12 -11.60
CA THR A 105 -9.63 5.77 -11.76
C THR A 105 -10.44 5.14 -12.88
N SER A 106 -10.19 3.86 -13.21
CA SER A 106 -10.82 3.18 -14.34
C SER A 106 -12.29 2.84 -14.08
N ASP A 107 -12.63 2.52 -12.83
CA ASP A 107 -14.02 2.47 -12.36
C ASP A 107 -14.51 3.89 -12.08
N ALA A 108 -15.45 4.37 -12.89
CA ALA A 108 -15.97 5.73 -12.79
C ALA A 108 -16.84 5.97 -11.54
N ASP A 109 -17.41 4.89 -10.98
CA ASP A 109 -18.30 4.95 -9.83
C ASP A 109 -17.55 4.70 -8.52
N TRP A 110 -16.57 3.79 -8.53
CA TRP A 110 -15.82 3.36 -7.34
C TRP A 110 -14.31 3.25 -7.59
N PRO A 111 -13.64 4.35 -7.98
CA PRO A 111 -12.21 4.33 -8.29
C PRO A 111 -11.36 4.00 -7.04
N ILE A 112 -10.16 3.44 -7.25
CA ILE A 112 -9.18 3.27 -6.16
C ILE A 112 -8.70 4.65 -5.68
N PHE A 113 -8.35 5.53 -6.62
CA PHE A 113 -8.08 6.93 -6.33
C PHE A 113 -9.36 7.76 -6.38
N ARG A 114 -9.84 8.20 -5.22
CA ARG A 114 -11.16 8.81 -5.08
C ARG A 114 -11.09 10.31 -5.33
N GLY A 115 -11.79 10.77 -6.37
CA GLY A 115 -11.93 12.18 -6.74
C GLY A 115 -13.27 12.81 -6.38
N GLY A 116 -14.15 12.09 -5.65
CA GLY A 116 -15.45 12.58 -5.19
C GLY A 116 -16.54 12.68 -6.26
N GLY A 117 -16.38 11.99 -7.39
CA GLY A 117 -17.37 11.88 -8.48
C GLY A 117 -18.10 10.53 -8.50
N GLY A 118 -18.99 10.35 -9.49
CA GLY A 118 -19.73 9.09 -9.70
C GLY A 118 -20.63 8.71 -8.53
N ALA A 119 -20.78 7.41 -8.29
CA ALA A 119 -21.47 6.86 -7.12
C ALA A 119 -20.72 7.13 -5.79
N ASP A 120 -19.44 7.49 -5.84
CA ASP A 120 -18.59 7.80 -4.68
C ASP A 120 -18.56 9.29 -4.30
N VAL A 121 -19.67 9.99 -4.55
CA VAL A 121 -19.79 11.43 -4.34
C VAL A 121 -19.41 11.86 -2.93
N GLY A 122 -18.60 12.93 -2.84
CA GLY A 122 -18.18 13.50 -1.56
C GLY A 122 -17.06 12.73 -0.85
N SER A 123 -16.54 11.66 -1.44
CA SER A 123 -15.41 10.92 -0.90
C SER A 123 -14.11 11.15 -1.67
N PHE A 124 -13.02 11.42 -0.97
CA PHE A 124 -11.74 11.79 -1.57
C PHE A 124 -10.58 11.00 -0.97
N THR A 125 -9.60 10.67 -1.81
CA THR A 125 -8.30 10.20 -1.34
C THR A 125 -7.53 11.41 -0.83
N ALA A 126 -7.42 11.56 0.50
CA ALA A 126 -6.75 12.69 1.11
C ALA A 126 -5.23 12.68 0.88
N MET A 127 -4.61 11.50 0.86
CA MET A 127 -3.18 11.33 0.63
C MET A 127 -2.88 9.89 0.18
N THR A 128 -1.76 9.72 -0.52
CA THR A 128 -1.16 8.40 -0.76
C THR A 128 0.19 8.35 -0.07
N VAL A 129 0.48 7.25 0.63
CA VAL A 129 1.76 7.02 1.28
C VAL A 129 2.37 5.74 0.71
N LEU A 130 3.58 5.85 0.16
CA LEU A 130 4.38 4.71 -0.28
C LEU A 130 5.56 4.55 0.68
N MET A 131 5.71 3.38 1.28
CA MET A 131 6.88 3.03 2.09
C MET A 131 7.76 2.07 1.30
N ASP A 132 8.93 2.54 0.90
CA ASP A 132 9.98 1.69 0.34
C ASP A 132 10.87 1.18 1.46
N ALA A 133 10.61 -0.07 1.86
CA ALA A 133 11.31 -0.73 2.96
C ALA A 133 12.70 -1.27 2.57
N SER A 134 13.01 -1.39 1.28
CA SER A 134 14.27 -1.97 0.80
C SER A 134 14.76 -1.33 -0.51
N PRO A 135 15.03 -0.01 -0.54
CA PRO A 135 15.38 0.73 -1.76
C PRO A 135 16.79 0.43 -2.32
N GLY A 136 17.47 -0.61 -1.82
CA GLY A 136 18.83 -0.97 -2.16
C GLY A 136 19.91 -0.33 -1.26
N PRO A 137 21.17 -0.79 -1.32
CA PRO A 137 22.21 -0.49 -0.33
C PRO A 137 22.63 0.99 -0.26
N ALA A 138 22.37 1.77 -1.31
CA ALA A 138 22.68 3.20 -1.35
C ALA A 138 21.63 4.08 -0.66
N MET A 139 20.45 3.53 -0.35
CA MET A 139 19.36 4.26 0.29
C MET A 139 18.86 3.51 1.51
N GLY A 140 18.65 4.22 2.62
CA GLY A 140 17.85 3.69 3.73
C GLY A 140 16.36 3.63 3.38
N PRO A 141 15.55 2.88 4.15
CA PRO A 141 14.11 2.83 3.96
C PRO A 141 13.50 4.23 3.94
N THR A 142 12.57 4.46 3.03
CA THR A 142 12.06 5.80 2.69
C THR A 142 10.54 5.80 2.58
N THR A 143 9.91 6.81 3.16
CA THR A 143 8.48 7.08 3.00
C THR A 143 8.28 8.23 2.03
N PHE A 144 7.42 8.05 1.04
CA PHE A 144 6.97 9.06 0.09
C PHE A 144 5.51 9.41 0.36
N VAL A 145 5.19 10.70 0.45
CA VAL A 145 3.83 11.20 0.64
C VAL A 145 3.42 11.99 -0.58
N TYR A 146 2.25 11.63 -1.12
CA TYR A 146 1.65 12.26 -2.29
C TYR A 146 0.34 12.94 -1.89
N HIS A 147 0.14 14.15 -2.38
CA HIS A 147 -1.10 14.91 -2.27
C HIS A 147 -1.63 15.18 -3.68
N GLY A 148 -2.72 14.49 -4.04
CA GLY A 148 -3.19 14.35 -5.42
C GLY A 148 -3.03 12.90 -5.90
N ASN A 149 -3.30 12.67 -7.19
CA ASN A 149 -3.22 11.32 -7.76
C ASN A 149 -1.74 10.88 -7.86
N PRO A 150 -1.33 9.77 -7.22
CA PRO A 150 0.06 9.31 -7.20
C PRO A 150 0.62 8.90 -8.57
N ARG A 151 -0.20 8.80 -9.62
CA ARG A 151 0.26 8.65 -11.01
C ARG A 151 0.93 9.92 -11.54
N ASP A 152 0.58 11.09 -11.01
CA ASP A 152 1.24 12.35 -11.33
C ASP A 152 2.46 12.55 -10.42
N PRO A 153 3.70 12.56 -10.96
CA PRO A 153 4.88 12.81 -10.16
C PRO A 153 4.86 14.16 -9.42
N ALA A 154 4.14 15.17 -9.94
CA ALA A 154 4.00 16.47 -9.30
C ALA A 154 3.20 16.42 -7.99
N SER A 155 2.49 15.32 -7.73
CA SER A 155 1.78 15.10 -6.47
C SER A 155 2.69 14.73 -5.30
N LEU A 156 3.97 14.39 -5.53
CA LEU A 156 4.93 14.08 -4.46
C LEU A 156 5.23 15.35 -3.65
N VAL A 157 4.87 15.35 -2.37
CA VAL A 157 5.07 16.51 -1.47
C VAL A 157 6.14 16.29 -0.41
N LEU A 158 6.49 15.04 -0.09
CA LEU A 158 7.47 14.74 0.95
C LEU A 158 8.14 13.38 0.74
N ALA A 159 9.45 13.32 0.97
CA ALA A 159 10.22 12.09 1.10
C ALA A 159 10.97 12.10 2.44
N LEU A 160 10.74 11.09 3.28
CA LEU A 160 11.32 10.96 4.62
C LEU A 160 12.23 9.73 4.69
N ASP A 161 13.43 9.88 5.24
CA ASP A 161 14.21 8.70 5.66
C ASP A 161 13.55 8.10 6.92
N MET A 162 13.16 6.83 6.87
CA MET A 162 12.43 6.19 7.98
C MET A 162 13.30 5.92 9.21
N ARG A 163 14.63 6.06 9.11
CA ARG A 163 15.56 5.88 10.23
C ARG A 163 15.76 7.18 11.01
N THR A 164 15.78 8.30 10.31
CA THR A 164 16.03 9.64 10.91
C THR A 164 14.77 10.47 11.04
N LEU A 165 13.69 10.11 10.34
CA LEU A 165 12.45 10.89 10.19
C LEU A 165 12.66 12.31 9.68
N THR A 166 13.80 12.56 9.04
CA THR A 166 14.11 13.85 8.43
C THR A 166 13.69 13.84 6.96
N PRO A 167 13.23 14.98 6.42
CA PRO A 167 13.12 15.15 4.99
C PRO A 167 14.45 14.78 4.34
N ARG A 168 14.39 13.95 3.31
CA ARG A 168 15.50 13.89 2.37
C ARG A 168 15.44 15.22 1.64
N SER A 169 16.54 15.98 1.65
CA SER A 169 16.69 17.07 0.67
C SER A 169 16.32 16.48 -0.68
N ALA A 170 15.51 17.19 -1.46
CA ALA A 170 14.94 16.71 -2.73
C ALA A 170 16.05 16.28 -3.71
N HIS A 171 16.64 15.12 -3.46
CA HIS A 171 17.66 14.45 -4.23
C HIS A 171 16.89 13.48 -5.09
N GLY A 172 16.52 13.97 -6.28
CA GLY A 172 16.05 13.12 -7.35
C GLY A 172 14.54 13.03 -7.52
N ALA A 173 13.83 14.16 -7.61
CA ALA A 173 12.63 14.19 -8.46
C ALA A 173 12.94 13.65 -9.88
N ASP A 174 14.21 13.74 -10.32
CA ASP A 174 14.75 13.14 -11.54
C ASP A 174 15.10 11.63 -11.46
N LYS A 175 14.89 10.95 -10.32
CA LYS A 175 15.34 9.55 -10.12
C LYS A 175 14.39 8.65 -9.34
N LEU A 176 13.07 8.87 -9.40
CA LEU A 176 12.19 7.70 -9.34
C LEU A 176 12.43 6.93 -10.66
N PRO A 177 12.86 5.66 -10.65
CA PRO A 177 13.00 4.90 -11.88
C PRO A 177 11.60 4.59 -12.40
N LEU A 178 10.99 5.55 -13.10
CA LEU A 178 9.82 5.34 -13.94
C LEU A 178 10.19 4.68 -15.29
N SER A 179 11.43 4.19 -15.44
CA SER A 179 11.90 3.52 -16.65
C SER A 179 12.30 2.08 -16.37
N GLY A 180 11.30 1.20 -16.39
CA GLY A 180 11.50 -0.19 -16.78
C GLY A 180 11.71 -0.26 -18.31
N CYS A 181 12.91 0.07 -18.80
CA CYS A 181 13.45 -0.50 -20.04
C CYS A 181 14.91 -0.05 -20.24
N GLY A 182 15.82 -1.00 -20.42
CA GLY A 182 17.22 -0.70 -20.64
C GLY A 182 17.48 0.09 -21.93
N ARG A 183 18.41 1.04 -21.85
CA ARG A 183 19.39 1.40 -22.88
C ARG A 183 20.38 2.39 -22.28
N THR A 184 21.57 1.89 -21.99
CA THR A 184 22.77 2.71 -21.82
C THR A 184 23.05 3.42 -23.15
N LEU A 185 22.92 4.74 -23.17
CA LEU A 185 23.54 5.57 -24.20
C LEU A 185 24.90 6.01 -23.70
N GLY A 186 25.88 5.79 -24.57
CA GLY A 186 27.30 5.81 -24.27
C GLY A 186 27.85 7.16 -23.84
N SER A 187 28.94 7.04 -23.11
CA SER A 187 30.00 8.03 -22.96
C SER A 187 30.40 8.67 -24.30
N ALA A 188 30.41 10.00 -24.32
CA ALA A 188 31.37 10.79 -25.07
C ALA A 188 31.69 12.06 -24.25
N CYS A 189 32.99 12.27 -24.05
CA CYS A 189 33.69 13.32 -23.29
C CYS A 189 33.70 13.19 -21.77
#